data_AF-A0A7X7YFI7-F1
#
_entry.id   AF-A0A7X7YFI7-F1
#
_cell.length_a   1.000
_cell.length_b   1.000
_cell.length_c   1.000
_cell.angle_alpha   90.00
_cell.angle_beta   90.00
_cell.angle_gamma   90.00
#
_symmetry.space_group_name_H-M   'P 1'
#
loop_
_entity.id
_entity.type
_entity.pdbx_description
1 polymer ?
#
loop_
_entity_poly.entity_id
_entity_poly.type
_entity_poly.pdbx_seq_one_letter_code
_entity_poly.pdbx_strand_id
1 'polypeptide(L)'
;MSMWLKIVVTGNEQVLRGFLAGFRAAGGRRFIGAVLGSDVPLAPDPRTKLLRRLVAAGSLNVVLAPESYAARLTRALEREGSTVGLTVQQQAEVAGASFTFNAESFNPAEAATLQRELLGELPDGVELRDVTVDEKHDESCRGAELYSPAHHFSWRVSAEAVGPLTGILEMHRRASSQENVRVEPVRLILG
;
A
#
# COMPACT_ATOMS: atom_id res chain seq x y z
N MET A 1 -4.20 14.70 12.07
CA MET A 1 -3.89 13.32 11.64
C MET A 1 -5.12 12.47 11.84
N SER A 2 -5.61 11.81 10.79
CA SER A 2 -6.66 10.81 10.90
C SER A 2 -6.00 9.49 11.29
N MET A 3 -6.21 9.05 12.53
CA MET A 3 -5.75 7.74 12.99
C MET A 3 -6.48 6.64 12.20
N TRP A 4 -5.74 5.61 11.80
CA TRP A 4 -6.29 4.45 11.09
C TRP A 4 -6.22 3.21 11.97
N LEU A 5 -7.23 2.36 11.84
CA LEU A 5 -7.30 1.09 12.54
C LEU A 5 -7.31 -0.06 11.54
N LYS A 6 -6.55 -1.10 11.86
CA LYS A 6 -6.59 -2.42 11.23
C LYS A 6 -7.53 -3.29 12.04
N ILE A 7 -8.60 -3.76 11.40
CA ILE A 7 -9.57 -4.70 11.98
C ILE A 7 -9.42 -6.04 11.26
N VAL A 8 -9.24 -7.11 12.01
CA VAL A 8 -9.18 -8.47 11.48
C VAL A 8 -10.54 -9.13 11.69
N VAL A 9 -11.15 -9.59 10.60
CA VAL A 9 -12.49 -10.20 10.59
C VAL A 9 -12.40 -11.59 9.98
N THR A 10 -12.85 -12.61 10.70
CA THR A 10 -13.04 -13.96 10.14
C THR A 10 -14.42 -14.08 9.53
N GLY A 11 -14.50 -14.74 8.38
CA GLY A 11 -15.74 -15.02 7.68
C GLY A 11 -15.57 -14.92 6.15
N ASN A 12 -16.65 -15.12 5.42
CA ASN A 12 -16.62 -15.03 3.96
C ASN A 12 -16.39 -13.57 3.51
N GLU A 13 -15.41 -13.35 2.62
CA GLU A 13 -15.05 -12.01 2.13
C GLU A 13 -16.22 -11.31 1.42
N GLN A 14 -17.00 -12.03 0.62
CA GLN A 14 -18.15 -11.46 -0.10
C GLN A 14 -19.24 -10.98 0.86
N VAL A 15 -19.46 -11.73 1.95
CA VAL A 15 -20.37 -11.31 3.02
C VAL A 15 -19.85 -10.07 3.73
N LEU A 16 -18.54 -10.01 4.03
CA LEU A 16 -17.92 -8.83 4.61
C LEU A 16 -18.05 -7.61 3.69
N ARG A 17 -17.81 -7.77 2.38
CA ARG A 17 -18.01 -6.69 1.39
C ARG A 17 -19.45 -6.20 1.38
N GLY A 18 -20.42 -7.11 1.42
CA GLY A 18 -21.84 -6.77 1.54
C GLY A 18 -22.16 -5.99 2.81
N PHE A 19 -21.63 -6.43 3.95
CA PHE A 19 -21.77 -5.75 5.23
C PHE A 19 -21.19 -4.33 5.19
N LEU A 20 -19.96 -4.16 4.68
CA LEU A 20 -19.31 -2.86 4.53
C LEU A 20 -20.09 -1.93 3.61
N ALA A 21 -20.62 -2.44 2.50
CA ALA A 21 -21.44 -1.68 1.57
C ALA A 21 -22.74 -1.18 2.23
N GLY A 22 -23.45 -2.05 2.95
CA GLY A 22 -24.67 -1.70 3.69
C GLY A 22 -24.39 -0.68 4.82
N PHE A 23 -23.31 -0.90 5.58
CA PHE A 23 -22.89 0.00 6.64
C PHE A 23 -22.54 1.40 6.11
N ARG A 24 -21.84 1.47 4.97
CA ARG A 24 -21.56 2.74 4.27
C ARG A 24 -22.84 3.43 3.79
N ALA A 25 -23.79 2.69 3.23
CA ALA A 25 -25.05 3.24 2.76
C ALA A 25 -25.88 3.85 3.92
N ALA A 26 -25.91 3.18 5.07
CA ALA A 26 -26.60 3.67 6.27
C ALA A 26 -25.89 4.87 6.94
N GLY A 27 -24.57 5.00 6.78
CA GLY A 27 -23.76 6.06 7.39
C GLY A 27 -23.80 7.42 6.69
N GLY A 28 -24.34 7.50 5.48
CA GLY A 28 -24.35 8.72 4.65
C GLY A 28 -23.00 9.09 4.04
N ARG A 29 -22.98 10.07 3.11
CA ARG A 29 -21.80 10.47 2.30
C ARG A 29 -20.63 11.10 3.09
N ARG A 30 -20.69 11.16 4.41
CA ARG A 30 -19.76 11.95 5.24
C ARG A 30 -18.51 11.19 5.70
N PHE A 31 -18.41 9.89 5.40
CA PHE A 31 -17.30 9.06 5.88
C PHE A 31 -16.39 8.60 4.75
N ILE A 32 -15.10 8.88 4.90
CA ILE A 32 -14.05 8.17 4.17
C ILE A 32 -14.18 6.70 4.57
N GLY A 33 -14.55 5.86 3.60
CA GLY A 33 -14.96 4.49 3.85
C GLY A 33 -13.82 3.59 4.31
N ALA A 34 -14.18 2.43 4.84
CA ALA A 34 -13.24 1.34 5.05
C ALA A 34 -12.71 0.81 3.71
N VAL A 35 -11.45 0.38 3.71
CA VAL A 35 -10.78 -0.29 2.60
C VAL A 35 -10.53 -1.73 3.02
N LEU A 36 -10.85 -2.69 2.14
CA LEU A 36 -10.54 -4.08 2.39
C LEU A 36 -9.07 -4.34 2.06
N GLY A 37 -8.39 -5.10 2.91
CA GLY A 37 -6.98 -5.40 2.74
C GLY A 37 -6.67 -6.19 1.47
N SER A 38 -7.64 -6.89 0.89
CA SER A 38 -7.50 -7.54 -0.43
C SER A 38 -7.58 -6.57 -1.61
N ASP A 39 -8.10 -5.35 -1.40
CA ASP A 39 -8.15 -4.29 -2.42
C ASP A 39 -6.85 -3.45 -2.44
N VAL A 40 -5.89 -3.78 -1.56
CA VAL A 40 -4.63 -3.08 -1.40
C VAL A 40 -3.51 -4.12 -1.43
N PRO A 41 -2.34 -3.83 -2.05
CA PRO A 41 -1.22 -4.76 -2.07
C PRO A 41 -0.51 -4.80 -0.70
N LEU A 42 -1.17 -5.32 0.32
CA LEU A 42 -0.60 -5.44 1.67
C LEU A 42 0.37 -6.62 1.74
N ALA A 43 1.54 -6.39 2.33
CA ALA A 43 2.46 -7.44 2.68
C ALA A 43 1.82 -8.38 3.73
N PRO A 44 2.03 -9.70 3.64
CA PRO A 44 1.61 -10.63 4.68
C PRO A 44 2.25 -10.26 6.00
N ASP A 45 1.45 -10.02 7.03
CA ASP A 45 1.96 -9.63 8.35
C ASP A 45 2.63 -10.84 9.04
N PRO A 46 3.94 -10.81 9.35
CA PRO A 46 4.61 -11.93 9.99
C PRO A 46 4.07 -12.26 11.39
N ARG A 47 3.41 -11.31 12.08
CA ARG A 47 2.76 -11.52 13.38
C ARG A 47 1.41 -12.24 13.25
N THR A 48 0.86 -12.35 12.04
CA THR A 48 -0.36 -13.15 11.77
C THR A 48 -0.09 -14.67 11.68
N LYS A 49 1.12 -15.16 11.99
CA LYS A 49 1.39 -16.61 12.12
C LYS A 49 0.42 -17.31 13.08
N LEU A 50 -0.04 -16.62 14.14
CA LEU A 50 -1.05 -17.13 15.07
C LEU A 50 -2.45 -17.25 14.42
N LEU A 51 -2.76 -16.32 13.52
CA LEU A 51 -4.02 -16.22 12.78
C LEU A 51 -4.10 -17.22 11.60
N ARG A 52 -2.97 -17.75 11.12
CA ARG A 52 -2.95 -18.86 10.15
C ARG A 52 -3.67 -20.12 10.66
N ARG A 53 -3.79 -20.30 11.98
CA ARG A 53 -4.60 -21.39 12.57
C ARG A 53 -6.11 -21.14 12.40
N LEU A 54 -6.55 -19.87 12.36
CA LEU A 54 -7.96 -19.51 12.14
C LEU A 54 -8.37 -19.59 10.66
N VAL A 55 -7.41 -19.56 9.73
CA VAL A 55 -7.66 -19.81 8.30
C VAL A 55 -8.30 -21.20 8.06
N ALA A 56 -8.01 -22.17 8.93
CA ALA A 56 -8.65 -23.49 8.88
C ALA A 56 -10.14 -23.46 9.32
N ALA A 57 -10.60 -22.40 9.99
CA ALA A 57 -11.97 -22.21 10.46
C ALA A 57 -12.78 -21.18 9.64
N GLY A 58 -12.14 -20.48 8.70
CA GLY A 58 -12.77 -19.49 7.81
C GLY A 58 -11.75 -18.52 7.19
N SER A 59 -12.13 -17.79 6.15
CA SER A 59 -11.24 -16.80 5.52
C SER A 59 -10.97 -15.63 6.48
N LEU A 60 -9.71 -15.20 6.58
CA LEU A 60 -9.30 -14.07 7.40
C LEU A 60 -9.17 -12.83 6.54
N ASN A 61 -9.93 -11.80 6.90
CA ASN A 61 -10.03 -10.56 6.15
C ASN A 61 -9.46 -9.42 6.98
N VAL A 62 -8.75 -8.50 6.34
CA VAL A 62 -8.27 -7.26 6.95
C VAL A 62 -9.16 -6.12 6.47
N VAL A 63 -9.58 -5.24 7.38
CA VAL A 63 -10.28 -4.00 7.06
C VAL A 63 -9.47 -2.84 7.63
N LEU A 64 -9.15 -1.86 6.80
CA LEU A 64 -8.50 -0.62 7.18
C LEU A 64 -9.54 0.49 7.20
N ALA A 65 -9.68 1.20 8.31
CA ALA A 65 -10.65 2.27 8.42
C ALA A 65 -10.14 3.44 9.27
N PRO A 66 -10.53 4.69 8.97
CA PRO A 66 -10.32 5.80 9.88
C PRO A 66 -10.96 5.52 11.23
N GLU A 67 -10.33 5.94 12.33
CA GLU A 67 -10.73 5.61 13.70
C GLU A 67 -12.23 5.84 13.98
N SER A 68 -12.74 7.00 13.57
CA SER A 68 -14.16 7.37 13.75
C SER A 68 -15.14 6.44 13.02
N TYR A 69 -14.71 5.86 11.90
CA TYR A 69 -15.46 4.86 11.14
C TYR A 69 -15.26 3.46 11.73
N ALA A 70 -14.01 3.11 12.06
CA ALA A 70 -13.60 1.82 12.60
C ALA A 70 -14.32 1.49 13.91
N ALA A 71 -14.44 2.45 14.83
CA ALA A 71 -15.14 2.24 16.10
C ALA A 71 -16.63 1.90 15.89
N ARG A 72 -17.30 2.59 14.98
CA ARG A 72 -18.71 2.32 14.66
C ARG A 72 -18.88 1.00 13.91
N LEU A 73 -17.99 0.71 12.97
CA LEU A 73 -17.98 -0.52 12.19
C LEU A 73 -17.77 -1.74 13.10
N THR A 74 -16.81 -1.68 14.01
CA THR A 74 -16.50 -2.76 14.95
C THR A 74 -17.70 -3.06 15.84
N ARG A 75 -18.34 -2.03 16.42
CA ARG A 75 -19.59 -2.21 17.19
C ARG A 75 -20.71 -2.84 16.37
N ALA A 76 -20.83 -2.50 15.09
CA ALA A 76 -21.83 -3.09 14.21
C ALA A 76 -21.52 -4.58 13.92
N LEU A 77 -20.26 -4.91 13.67
CA LEU A 77 -19.79 -6.29 13.47
C LEU A 77 -19.94 -7.13 14.74
N GLU A 78 -19.69 -6.57 15.92
CA GLU A 78 -19.87 -7.27 17.20
C GLU A 78 -21.35 -7.55 17.51
N ARG A 79 -22.25 -6.64 17.12
CA ARG A 79 -23.70 -6.80 17.36
C ARG A 79 -24.37 -7.74 16.37
N GLU A 80 -24.10 -7.54 15.08
CA GLU A 80 -24.85 -8.19 14.00
C GLU A 80 -23.99 -9.15 13.16
N GLY A 81 -22.66 -9.05 13.24
CA GLY A 81 -21.76 -9.79 12.36
C GLY A 81 -21.89 -11.30 12.51
N SER A 82 -22.08 -11.81 13.73
CA SER A 82 -22.22 -13.26 13.97
C SER A 82 -23.46 -13.84 13.29
N THR A 83 -24.53 -13.06 13.10
CA THR A 83 -25.76 -13.49 12.41
C THR A 83 -25.52 -13.78 10.92
N VAL A 84 -24.47 -13.18 10.35
CA VAL A 84 -24.04 -13.35 8.96
C VAL A 84 -22.70 -14.08 8.85
N GLY A 85 -22.22 -14.73 9.93
CA GLY A 85 -20.98 -15.50 9.93
C GLY A 85 -19.70 -14.65 9.86
N LEU A 86 -19.75 -13.42 10.33
CA LEU A 86 -18.59 -12.53 10.50
C LEU A 86 -18.23 -12.40 11.98
N THR A 87 -16.93 -12.36 12.30
CA THR A 87 -16.48 -12.17 13.68
C THR A 87 -15.21 -11.34 13.73
N VAL A 88 -15.20 -10.30 14.57
CA VAL A 88 -14.00 -9.49 14.83
C VAL A 88 -13.05 -10.30 15.70
N GLN A 89 -11.83 -10.48 15.23
CA GLN A 89 -10.79 -11.22 15.95
C GLN A 89 -9.80 -10.29 16.64
N GLN A 90 -9.47 -9.18 15.97
CA GLN A 90 -8.43 -8.27 16.44
C GLN A 90 -8.66 -6.87 15.90
N GLN A 91 -8.24 -5.89 16.67
CA GLN A 91 -8.11 -4.51 16.25
C GLN A 91 -6.71 -4.01 16.65
N ALA A 92 -6.07 -3.23 15.79
CA ALA A 92 -4.77 -2.62 16.05
C ALA A 92 -4.72 -1.22 15.43
N GLU A 93 -3.99 -0.31 16.07
CA GLU A 93 -3.70 1.00 15.51
C GLU A 93 -2.67 0.88 14.39
N VAL A 94 -2.87 1.64 13.31
CA VAL A 94 -1.92 1.79 12.22
C VAL A 94 -1.19 3.11 12.43
N ALA A 95 0.00 3.03 13.01
CA ALA A 95 0.89 4.18 13.21
C ALA A 95 1.43 4.73 11.89
N GLY A 96 1.54 3.88 10.87
CA GLY A 96 1.97 4.27 9.53
C GLY A 96 2.04 3.08 8.57
N ALA A 97 2.64 3.31 7.42
CA ALA A 97 2.93 2.28 6.44
C ALA A 97 4.25 2.58 5.73
N SER A 98 4.76 1.57 5.04
CA SER A 98 5.97 1.69 4.24
C SER A 98 5.96 0.74 3.05
N PHE A 99 6.65 1.10 1.98
CA PHE A 99 6.98 0.17 0.90
C PHE A 99 8.31 0.57 0.24
N THR A 100 8.92 -0.39 -0.44
CA THR A 100 10.16 -0.17 -1.18
C THR A 100 9.84 -0.13 -2.67
N PHE A 101 10.50 0.77 -3.41
CA PHE A 101 10.43 0.77 -4.86
C PHE A 101 11.81 0.90 -5.48
N ASN A 102 11.91 0.40 -6.71
CA ASN A 102 13.10 0.51 -7.54
C ASN A 102 12.66 0.96 -8.94
N ALA A 103 13.34 1.94 -9.51
CA ALA A 103 13.10 2.39 -10.88
C ALA A 103 14.40 2.42 -11.67
N GLU A 104 14.30 2.13 -12.97
CA GLU A 104 15.42 2.19 -13.90
C GLU A 104 14.95 2.78 -15.23
N SER A 105 15.72 3.69 -15.81
CA SER A 105 15.49 4.15 -17.18
C SER A 105 16.80 4.39 -17.91
N PHE A 106 16.81 4.03 -19.19
CA PHE A 106 17.91 4.29 -20.12
C PHE A 106 17.60 5.47 -21.06
N ASN A 107 16.50 6.20 -20.80
CA ASN A 107 16.10 7.38 -21.55
C ASN A 107 16.08 8.61 -20.62
N PRO A 108 16.88 9.66 -20.91
CA PRO A 108 16.93 10.86 -20.08
C PRO A 108 15.58 11.55 -19.84
N ALA A 109 14.70 11.60 -20.85
CA ALA A 109 13.40 12.27 -20.73
C ALA A 109 12.43 11.49 -19.82
N GLU A 110 12.50 10.17 -19.89
CA GLU A 110 11.74 9.28 -19.02
C GLU A 110 12.30 9.31 -17.59
N ALA A 111 13.62 9.23 -17.43
CA ALA A 111 14.27 9.36 -16.13
C ALA A 111 13.88 10.66 -15.41
N ALA A 112 13.90 11.80 -16.11
CA ALA A 112 13.45 13.09 -15.56
C ALA A 112 11.96 13.10 -15.16
N THR A 113 11.14 12.28 -15.81
CA THR A 113 9.72 12.11 -15.46
C THR A 113 9.59 11.26 -14.19
N LEU A 114 10.25 10.11 -14.14
CA LEU A 114 10.28 9.24 -12.96
C LEU A 114 10.85 9.96 -11.74
N GLN A 115 11.90 10.76 -11.91
CA GLN A 115 12.52 11.54 -10.85
C GLN A 115 11.52 12.55 -10.24
N ARG A 116 10.75 13.26 -11.08
CA ARG A 116 9.70 14.18 -10.61
C ARG A 116 8.57 13.44 -9.91
N GLU A 117 8.12 12.32 -10.45
CA GLU A 117 6.95 11.61 -9.90
C GLU A 117 7.24 10.86 -8.60
N LEU A 118 8.45 10.28 -8.49
CA LEU A 118 8.85 9.42 -7.38
C LEU A 118 9.62 10.16 -6.29
N LEU A 119 10.42 11.17 -6.65
CA LEU A 119 11.30 11.90 -5.73
C LEU A 119 10.95 13.38 -5.57
N GLY A 120 10.03 13.90 -6.39
CA GLY A 120 9.59 15.30 -6.34
C GLY A 120 8.59 15.56 -5.22
N GLU A 121 7.40 16.05 -5.58
CA GLU A 121 6.35 16.35 -4.59
C GLU A 121 5.78 15.07 -3.98
N LEU A 122 6.26 14.75 -2.78
CA LEU A 122 5.79 13.64 -1.97
C LEU A 122 4.43 13.95 -1.35
N PRO A 123 3.53 12.97 -1.23
CA PRO A 123 2.29 13.15 -0.47
C PRO A 123 2.55 13.56 0.98
N ASP A 124 1.59 14.26 1.58
CA ASP A 124 1.71 14.80 2.94
C ASP A 124 2.15 13.76 3.98
N GLY A 125 3.25 14.07 4.68
CA GLY A 125 3.82 13.22 5.73
C GLY A 125 4.57 11.98 5.23
N VAL A 126 4.70 11.79 3.92
CA VAL A 126 5.54 10.73 3.36
C VAL A 126 6.99 11.21 3.26
N GLU A 127 7.90 10.37 3.71
CA GLU A 127 9.34 10.55 3.62
C GLU A 127 9.96 9.42 2.81
N LEU A 128 11.05 9.73 2.11
CA LEU A 128 11.89 8.73 1.47
C LEU A 128 13.11 8.44 2.34
N ARG A 129 13.38 7.15 2.58
CA ARG A 129 14.53 6.63 3.31
C ARG A 129 15.37 5.75 2.40
N ASP A 130 16.64 5.60 2.79
CA ASP A 130 17.63 4.75 2.11
C ASP A 130 17.72 5.04 0.60
N VAL A 131 17.58 6.32 0.24
CA VAL A 131 17.55 6.77 -1.15
C VAL A 131 18.93 6.56 -1.78
N THR A 132 18.97 5.71 -2.80
CA THR A 132 20.15 5.47 -3.62
C THR A 132 19.83 5.87 -5.06
N VAL A 133 20.55 6.86 -5.60
CA VAL A 133 20.43 7.29 -7.00
C VAL A 133 21.77 7.04 -7.70
N ASP A 134 21.74 6.29 -8.80
CA ASP A 134 22.89 6.06 -9.67
C ASP A 134 22.56 6.57 -11.08
N GLU A 135 23.25 7.63 -11.51
CA GLU A 135 23.09 8.23 -12.84
C GLU A 135 24.44 8.20 -13.56
N LYS A 136 24.45 7.62 -14.76
CA LYS A 136 25.66 7.49 -15.58
C LYS A 136 25.40 8.08 -16.95
N HIS A 137 26.37 8.88 -17.39
CA HIS A 137 26.48 9.42 -18.75
C HIS A 137 27.81 8.96 -19.30
N ASP A 138 27.81 8.22 -20.40
CA ASP A 138 29.04 7.81 -21.06
C ASP A 138 29.21 8.54 -22.40
N GLU A 139 29.97 9.64 -22.34
CA GLU A 139 30.30 10.46 -23.51
C GLU A 139 31.39 9.82 -24.40
N SER A 140 32.07 8.77 -23.91
CA SER A 140 33.21 8.16 -24.61
C SER A 140 32.81 7.23 -25.77
N CYS A 141 31.53 6.83 -25.85
CA CYS A 141 31.00 5.97 -26.91
C CYS A 141 30.62 6.72 -28.21
N ARG A 142 31.29 7.83 -28.54
CA ARG A 142 31.25 8.39 -29.91
C ARG A 142 32.19 7.59 -30.83
N GLY A 143 31.91 6.30 -31.00
CA GLY A 143 32.60 5.43 -31.96
C GLY A 143 33.02 4.08 -31.38
N ALA A 144 32.66 3.00 -32.10
CA ALA A 144 32.88 1.56 -31.81
C ALA A 144 31.91 0.99 -30.75
N GLU A 145 31.08 -0.03 -31.00
CA GLU A 145 31.11 -1.15 -31.95
C GLU A 145 29.69 -1.55 -32.43
N LEU A 146 29.58 -2.10 -33.64
CA LEU A 146 28.33 -2.42 -34.38
C LEU A 146 27.40 -3.47 -33.73
N TYR A 147 27.73 -4.03 -32.55
CA TYR A 147 27.05 -5.23 -32.03
C TYR A 147 26.62 -5.18 -30.56
N SER A 148 26.78 -4.07 -29.84
CA SER A 148 26.19 -3.91 -28.50
C SER A 148 25.40 -2.60 -28.41
N PRO A 149 24.11 -2.62 -28.02
CA PRO A 149 23.39 -1.38 -27.71
C PRO A 149 24.01 -0.75 -26.46
N ALA A 150 25.04 0.07 -26.65
CA ALA A 150 25.62 0.87 -25.59
C ALA A 150 24.60 1.96 -25.23
N HIS A 151 23.85 1.76 -24.15
CA HIS A 151 22.99 2.81 -23.62
C HIS A 151 23.88 3.91 -23.03
N HIS A 152 23.99 5.04 -23.74
CA HIS A 152 24.80 6.21 -23.35
C HIS A 152 24.35 6.87 -22.04
N PHE A 153 23.23 6.42 -21.48
CA PHE A 153 22.62 6.93 -20.27
C PHE A 153 21.97 5.79 -19.49
N SER A 154 22.15 5.80 -18.18
CA SER A 154 21.35 4.97 -17.27
C SER A 154 21.06 5.75 -16.00
N TRP A 155 19.82 5.71 -15.55
CA TRP A 155 19.38 6.24 -14.27
C TRP A 155 18.69 5.14 -13.48
N ARG A 156 19.10 4.95 -12.23
CA ARG A 156 18.52 3.99 -11.30
C ARG A 156 18.23 4.67 -9.97
N VAL A 157 17.09 4.35 -9.38
CA VAL A 157 16.79 4.74 -8.01
C VAL A 157 16.23 3.58 -7.21
N SER A 158 16.62 3.50 -5.94
CA SER A 158 16.01 2.65 -4.93
C SER A 158 15.70 3.51 -3.71
N ALA A 159 14.51 3.34 -3.14
CA ALA A 159 14.12 4.03 -1.91
C ALA A 159 13.03 3.27 -1.15
N GLU A 160 12.94 3.52 0.14
CA GLU A 160 11.79 3.15 0.97
C GLU A 160 10.93 4.40 1.24
N ALA A 161 9.67 4.35 0.84
CA ALA A 161 8.68 5.36 1.23
C ALA A 161 8.07 4.97 2.58
N VAL A 162 8.05 5.89 3.54
CA VAL A 162 7.51 5.69 4.89
C VAL A 162 6.65 6.89 5.30
N GLY A 163 5.48 6.66 5.89
CA GLY A 163 4.60 7.75 6.33
C GLY A 163 3.18 7.31 6.71
N PRO A 164 2.23 8.26 6.76
CA PRO A 164 0.81 7.98 6.98
C PRO A 164 0.26 7.04 5.91
N LEU A 165 -0.64 6.13 6.32
CA LEU A 165 -1.23 5.12 5.43
C LEU A 165 -1.79 5.72 4.14
N THR A 166 -2.52 6.83 4.22
CA THR A 166 -3.13 7.47 3.03
C THR A 166 -2.09 7.94 2.02
N GLY A 167 -1.04 8.62 2.49
CA GLY A 167 0.05 9.10 1.63
C GLY A 167 0.82 7.93 1.02
N ILE A 168 1.01 6.86 1.79
CA ILE A 168 1.68 5.64 1.31
C ILE A 168 0.86 4.90 0.25
N LEU A 169 -0.45 4.76 0.44
CA LEU A 169 -1.31 4.14 -0.58
C LEU A 169 -1.37 4.97 -1.86
N GLU A 170 -1.39 6.30 -1.74
CA GLU A 170 -1.32 7.18 -2.91
C GLU A 170 0.01 7.03 -3.64
N MET A 171 1.13 7.09 -2.92
CA MET A 171 2.47 6.97 -3.51
C MET A 171 2.69 5.58 -4.12
N HIS A 172 2.23 4.52 -3.45
CA HIS A 172 2.28 3.17 -4.01
C HIS A 172 1.50 3.10 -5.33
N ARG A 173 0.28 3.66 -5.38
CA ARG A 173 -0.52 3.67 -6.61
C ARG A 173 0.21 4.41 -7.74
N ARG A 174 0.79 5.59 -7.43
CA ARG A 174 1.59 6.40 -8.37
C ARG A 174 2.81 5.63 -8.89
N ALA A 175 3.56 4.99 -8.01
CA ALA A 175 4.72 4.18 -8.38
C ALA A 175 4.31 2.96 -9.23
N SER A 176 3.23 2.27 -8.84
CA SER A 176 2.77 1.05 -9.51
C SER A 176 2.14 1.30 -10.89
N SER A 177 1.78 2.53 -11.23
CA SER A 177 1.28 2.88 -12.58
C SER A 177 2.40 3.09 -13.60
N GLN A 178 3.66 3.11 -13.16
CA GLN A 178 4.83 3.29 -14.03
C GLN A 178 5.40 1.94 -14.44
N GLU A 179 5.57 1.72 -15.74
CA GLU A 179 6.04 0.44 -16.30
C GLU A 179 7.46 0.06 -15.82
N ASN A 180 8.31 1.07 -15.66
CA ASN A 180 9.71 0.91 -15.30
C ASN A 180 9.99 1.00 -13.79
N VAL A 181 8.95 0.81 -12.97
CA VAL A 181 9.04 0.85 -11.51
C VAL A 181 8.58 -0.48 -10.91
N ARG A 182 9.48 -1.12 -10.17
CA ARG A 182 9.16 -2.29 -9.35
C ARG A 182 8.79 -1.83 -7.95
N VAL A 183 7.62 -2.24 -7.48
CA VAL A 183 7.06 -1.82 -6.19
C VAL A 183 6.78 -3.05 -5.34
N GLU A 184 7.31 -3.05 -4.12
CA GLU A 184 7.03 -4.09 -3.14
C GLU A 184 5.68 -3.86 -2.43
N PRO A 185 5.03 -4.92 -1.93
CA PRO A 185 3.80 -4.78 -1.15
C PRO A 185 3.94 -3.85 0.06
N VAL A 186 2.88 -3.11 0.35
CA VAL A 186 2.78 -2.18 1.48
C VAL A 186 2.82 -2.91 2.82
N ARG A 187 3.79 -2.56 3.66
CA ARG A 187 3.90 -3.02 5.04
C ARG A 187 3.19 -2.03 5.96
N LEU A 188 2.35 -2.54 6.85
CA LEU A 188 1.73 -1.73 7.91
C LEU A 188 2.66 -1.65 9.13
N ILE A 189 2.80 -0.45 9.67
CA ILE A 189 3.48 -0.18 10.93
C ILE A 189 2.39 -0.03 11.99
N LEU A 190 2.33 -1.00 12.91
CA LEU A 190 1.32 -1.03 13.96
C LEU A 190 1.83 -0.32 15.22
N GLY A 191 0.93 0.41 15.89
CA GLY A 191 1.17 1.04 17.20
C GLY A 191 1.15 0.06 18.36
#